data_AF-A0A2K8XS69-F1
#
_entry.id   AF-A0A2K8XS69-F1
#
_cell.length_a   1.000
_cell.length_b   1.000
_cell.length_c   1.000
_cell.angle_alpha   90.00
_cell.angle_beta   90.00
_cell.angle_gamma   90.00
#
_symmetry.space_group_name_H-M   'P 1'
#
loop_
_entity.id
_entity.type
_entity.pdbx_description
1 polymer ?
#
loop_
_entity_poly.entity_id
_entity_poly.type
_entity_poly.pdbx_seq_one_letter_code
_entity_poly.pdbx_strand_id
1 'polypeptide(L)'
;MFKVDKINQNGFSFLELKNTDENSIARICLNEGGRLLEFTFNTIAIVKDVPSFEYRNSYASAILFPFANRIENGKYTFNDKNYQFNCNEDGGRNALHGLVYNKEFQFKEEEISANKCAVTLCYQEDKKTKGFPFTYKIYATYTLTKEGLSLSIRVKNTDTYSFPFTLGWHPYFFCEDLQNSSLSFTSDKKIAFDKNLITKGIEGYKGDSVFKIEDKQLDDCFILDNNKIDFKTVKYQLEITSNLKENFLQMYTPKGLPLIAIEPMTGVSNSFNNKIGLQVLEPNTSYSLTWNVKINNN
;
A
#
# COMPACT_ATOMS: atom_id res chain seq x y z
N MET A 1 -5.38 19.58 21.25
CA MET A 1 -6.13 19.43 19.99
C MET A 1 -5.22 18.68 19.03
N PHE A 2 -5.76 17.86 18.14
CA PHE A 2 -4.94 17.30 17.06
C PHE A 2 -4.28 18.43 16.25
N LYS A 3 -3.14 18.16 15.63
CA LYS A 3 -2.39 19.15 14.84
C LYS A 3 -1.75 18.53 13.61
N VAL A 4 -1.43 19.40 12.65
CA VAL A 4 -0.68 19.08 11.43
C VAL A 4 0.51 20.04 11.35
N ASP A 5 1.73 19.49 11.36
CA ASP A 5 2.96 20.26 11.17
C ASP A 5 3.49 20.04 9.74
N LYS A 6 3.97 21.11 9.10
CA LYS A 6 4.61 21.07 7.76
C LYS A 6 6.10 21.26 7.93
N ILE A 7 6.90 20.28 7.49
CA ILE A 7 8.34 20.23 7.77
C ILE A 7 9.10 20.12 6.46
N ASN A 8 10.17 20.90 6.32
CA ASN A 8 11.11 20.78 5.22
C ASN A 8 12.47 20.40 5.82
N GLN A 9 13.03 19.26 5.41
CA GLN A 9 14.28 18.74 5.95
C GLN A 9 15.04 18.00 4.85
N ASN A 10 16.32 18.35 4.65
CA ASN A 10 17.23 17.71 3.69
C ASN A 10 16.67 17.66 2.25
N GLY A 11 15.91 18.68 1.83
CA GLY A 11 15.29 18.75 0.50
C GLY A 11 13.98 17.96 0.36
N PHE A 12 13.48 17.35 1.44
CA PHE A 12 12.19 16.66 1.48
C PHE A 12 11.16 17.47 2.26
N SER A 13 9.91 17.37 1.79
CA SER A 13 8.71 17.96 2.38
C SER A 13 7.92 16.88 3.11
N PHE A 14 7.58 17.14 4.36
CA PHE A 14 6.83 16.23 5.22
C PHE A 14 5.59 16.90 5.81
N LEU A 15 4.58 16.08 6.08
CA LEU A 15 3.44 16.43 6.94
C LEU A 15 3.46 15.50 8.15
N GLU A 16 3.37 16.07 9.36
CA GLU A 16 3.22 15.29 10.59
C GLU A 16 1.83 15.51 11.18
N LEU A 17 1.01 14.48 11.19
CA LEU A 17 -0.28 14.45 11.88
C LEU A 17 -0.01 14.00 13.31
N LYS A 18 -0.48 14.77 14.30
CA LYS A 18 -0.24 14.47 15.72
C LYS A 18 -1.55 14.54 16.50
N ASN A 19 -1.72 13.61 17.43
CA ASN A 19 -2.81 13.70 18.39
C ASN A 19 -2.53 14.78 19.45
N THR A 20 -3.52 15.03 20.33
CA THR A 20 -3.45 16.11 21.33
C THR A 20 -2.24 16.04 22.25
N ASP A 21 -1.82 14.84 22.66
CA ASP A 21 -0.72 14.64 23.60
C ASP A 21 0.61 14.33 22.89
N GLU A 22 0.63 14.39 21.56
CA GLU A 22 1.78 14.11 20.69
C GLU A 22 2.44 12.74 20.89
N ASN A 23 1.71 11.79 21.49
CA ASN A 23 2.18 10.42 21.65
C ASN A 23 1.78 9.52 20.45
N SER A 24 0.92 10.01 19.56
CA SER A 24 0.60 9.38 18.28
C SER A 24 0.93 10.36 17.15
N ILE A 25 1.84 9.95 16.27
CA ILE A 25 2.40 10.77 15.19
C ILE A 25 2.47 9.94 13.91
N ALA A 26 1.90 10.46 12.82
CA ALA A 26 2.06 9.90 11.49
C ALA A 26 2.81 10.90 10.61
N ARG A 27 3.98 10.52 10.09
CA ARG A 27 4.82 11.35 9.23
C ARG A 27 4.71 10.90 7.78
N ILE A 28 4.26 11.81 6.91
CA ILE A 28 4.02 11.56 5.49
C ILE A 28 5.09 12.27 4.68
N CYS A 29 5.75 11.56 3.76
CA CYS A 29 6.77 12.12 2.85
C CYS A 29 6.14 12.45 1.49
N LEU A 30 6.12 13.74 1.12
CA LEU A 30 5.44 14.19 -0.10
C LEU A 30 6.23 13.83 -1.36
N ASN A 31 7.55 13.87 -1.30
CA ASN A 31 8.43 13.63 -2.46
C ASN A 31 8.53 12.15 -2.86
N GLU A 32 8.08 11.25 -1.98
CA GLU A 32 8.15 9.79 -2.17
C GLU A 32 6.74 9.20 -2.30
N GLY A 33 5.99 9.71 -3.27
CA GLY A 33 4.65 9.20 -3.59
C GLY A 33 3.60 9.48 -2.52
N GLY A 34 3.84 10.46 -1.64
CA GLY A 34 2.96 10.73 -0.50
C GLY A 34 2.91 9.57 0.50
N ARG A 35 4.00 8.81 0.66
CA ARG A 35 4.04 7.60 1.53
C ARG A 35 4.00 7.93 3.02
N LEU A 36 3.48 6.99 3.81
CA LEU A 36 3.64 6.97 5.27
C LEU A 36 5.09 6.54 5.62
N LEU A 37 5.91 7.49 6.02
CA LEU A 37 7.31 7.25 6.39
C LEU A 37 7.41 6.59 7.77
N GLU A 38 6.71 7.17 8.74
CA GLU A 38 6.70 6.71 10.14
C GLU A 38 5.30 6.81 10.71
N PHE A 39 4.97 5.87 11.59
CA PHE A 39 3.77 5.91 12.40
C PHE A 39 4.08 5.41 13.81
N THR A 40 3.97 6.30 14.78
CA THR A 40 3.99 5.99 16.21
C THR A 40 2.58 6.14 16.75
N PHE A 41 2.13 5.21 17.58
CA PHE A 41 0.82 5.26 18.23
C PHE A 41 0.97 5.00 19.73
N ASN A 42 0.51 5.92 20.56
CA ASN A 42 0.68 5.88 22.02
C ASN A 42 2.12 5.53 22.44
N THR A 43 3.12 6.20 21.85
CA THR A 43 4.57 6.00 22.03
C THR A 43 5.15 4.71 21.46
N ILE A 44 4.34 3.81 20.89
CA ILE A 44 4.78 2.56 20.27
C ILE A 44 5.03 2.79 18.78
N ALA A 45 6.22 2.46 18.28
CA ALA A 45 6.52 2.51 16.85
C ALA A 45 5.78 1.36 16.11
N ILE A 46 4.87 1.74 15.20
CA ILE A 46 4.08 0.82 14.38
C ILE A 46 4.72 0.69 12.98
N VAL A 47 5.06 1.82 12.36
CA VAL A 47 5.83 1.89 11.10
C VAL A 47 7.07 2.74 11.38
N LYS A 48 8.22 2.27 10.95
CA LYS A 48 9.51 2.90 11.24
C LYS A 48 10.33 3.04 9.96
N ASP A 49 10.98 4.20 9.79
CA ASP A 49 12.00 4.35 8.77
C ASP A 49 13.27 3.61 9.23
N VAL A 50 13.70 2.62 8.45
CA VAL A 50 14.84 1.77 8.77
C VAL A 50 15.97 2.12 7.81
N PRO A 51 17.07 2.75 8.28
CA PRO A 51 18.14 3.24 7.39
C PRO A 51 18.76 2.16 6.49
N SER A 52 18.84 0.91 6.97
CA SER A 52 19.34 -0.23 6.19
C SER A 52 18.32 -0.77 5.17
N PHE A 53 17.14 -0.16 5.04
CA PHE A 53 16.03 -0.61 4.22
C PHE A 53 15.56 0.47 3.24
N GLU A 54 16.50 0.95 2.43
CA GLU A 54 16.34 2.10 1.53
C GLU A 54 15.06 2.05 0.68
N TYR A 55 14.32 3.16 0.68
CA TYR A 55 13.02 3.28 -0.01
C TYR A 55 13.06 2.91 -1.49
N ARG A 56 14.12 3.30 -2.21
CA ARG A 56 14.29 3.01 -3.64
C ARG A 56 14.23 1.52 -3.99
N ASN A 57 14.51 0.65 -3.03
CA ASN A 57 14.50 -0.80 -3.20
C ASN A 57 13.31 -1.43 -2.47
N SER A 58 12.94 -0.90 -1.31
CA SER A 58 11.92 -1.49 -0.44
C SER A 58 10.48 -1.10 -0.77
N TYR A 59 10.28 0.05 -1.42
CA TYR A 59 8.95 0.63 -1.65
C TYR A 59 8.12 0.77 -0.37
N ALA A 60 8.77 0.94 0.78
CA ALA A 60 8.12 0.93 2.08
C ALA A 60 7.01 1.97 2.20
N SER A 61 5.79 1.50 2.48
CA SER A 61 4.53 2.26 2.53
C SER A 61 4.11 2.95 1.23
N ALA A 62 4.68 2.55 0.09
CA ALA A 62 4.32 3.12 -1.20
C ALA A 62 2.84 2.88 -1.53
N ILE A 63 2.25 3.87 -2.21
CA ILE A 63 0.97 3.71 -2.90
C ILE A 63 1.28 3.08 -4.26
N LEU A 64 0.64 1.95 -4.55
CA LEU A 64 0.89 1.16 -5.76
C LEU A 64 -0.19 1.46 -6.79
N PHE A 65 0.15 2.22 -7.83
CA PHE A 65 -0.75 2.58 -8.93
C PHE A 65 0.07 2.85 -10.21
N PRO A 66 -0.35 2.40 -11.41
CA PRO A 66 -1.63 1.78 -11.75
C PRO A 66 -1.68 0.26 -11.60
N PHE A 67 -0.63 -0.35 -11.07
CA PHE A 67 -0.61 -1.78 -10.75
C PHE A 67 0.13 -2.01 -9.43
N ALA A 68 -0.34 -3.01 -8.69
CA ALA A 68 0.36 -3.55 -7.54
C ALA A 68 1.27 -4.71 -7.97
N ASN A 69 2.37 -4.90 -7.22
CA ASN A 69 3.36 -5.95 -7.47
C ASN A 69 3.93 -5.89 -8.91
N ARG A 70 4.08 -7.03 -9.60
CA ARG A 70 4.81 -7.14 -10.88
C ARG A 70 3.90 -7.08 -12.11
N ILE A 71 4.43 -6.62 -13.24
CA ILE A 71 3.92 -6.90 -14.59
C ILE A 71 5.01 -7.66 -15.37
N GLU A 72 4.66 -8.85 -15.87
CA GLU A 72 5.61 -9.74 -16.54
C GLU A 72 6.22 -9.06 -17.77
N ASN A 73 7.55 -8.97 -17.81
CA ASN A 73 8.30 -8.27 -18.87
C ASN A 73 7.89 -6.80 -19.09
N GLY A 74 7.14 -6.20 -18.14
CA GLY A 74 6.53 -4.88 -18.27
C GLY A 74 5.50 -4.76 -19.41
N LYS A 75 5.05 -5.87 -20.00
CA LYS A 75 4.17 -5.87 -21.18
C LYS A 75 2.73 -6.16 -20.80
N TYR A 76 1.80 -5.49 -21.46
CA TYR A 76 0.38 -5.84 -21.37
C TYR A 76 -0.39 -5.39 -22.60
N THR A 77 -1.59 -5.96 -22.76
CA THR A 77 -2.55 -5.57 -23.79
C THR A 77 -3.84 -5.07 -23.16
N PHE A 78 -4.34 -3.95 -23.67
CA PHE A 78 -5.62 -3.37 -23.26
C PHE A 78 -6.31 -2.71 -24.46
N ASN A 79 -7.58 -3.05 -24.70
CA ASN A 79 -8.37 -2.63 -25.87
C ASN A 79 -7.57 -2.81 -27.18
N ASP A 80 -7.06 -4.02 -27.39
CA ASP A 80 -6.26 -4.44 -28.57
C ASP A 80 -4.98 -3.65 -28.83
N LYS A 81 -4.56 -2.80 -27.88
CA LYS A 81 -3.31 -2.05 -27.93
C LYS A 81 -2.29 -2.65 -26.98
N ASN A 82 -1.06 -2.74 -27.46
CA ASN A 82 0.07 -3.22 -26.67
C ASN A 82 0.80 -2.06 -26.00
N TYR A 83 1.16 -2.26 -24.74
CA TYR A 83 1.85 -1.27 -23.91
C TYR A 83 3.08 -1.89 -23.25
N GLN A 84 4.06 -1.05 -22.91
CA GLN A 84 5.34 -1.45 -22.33
C GLN A 84 5.76 -0.47 -21.23
N PHE A 85 5.69 -0.92 -19.98
CA PHE A 85 6.31 -0.27 -18.83
C PHE A 85 7.84 -0.39 -18.89
N ASN A 86 8.54 0.52 -18.20
CA ASN A 86 9.95 0.30 -17.90
C ASN A 86 10.06 -0.77 -16.82
N CYS A 87 10.99 -1.71 -16.99
CA CYS A 87 11.29 -2.71 -15.96
C CYS A 87 12.30 -2.13 -14.96
N ASN A 88 11.98 -2.24 -13.68
CA ASN A 88 12.70 -1.63 -12.56
C ASN A 88 13.01 -2.62 -11.42
N GLU A 89 12.60 -3.88 -11.53
CA GLU A 89 13.03 -4.94 -10.63
C GLU A 89 14.50 -5.32 -10.89
N ASP A 90 15.17 -5.89 -9.90
CA ASP A 90 16.51 -6.47 -10.03
C ASP A 90 16.60 -7.44 -11.22
N GLY A 91 17.64 -7.26 -12.04
CA GLY A 91 17.80 -7.98 -13.30
C GLY A 91 16.95 -7.44 -14.46
N GLY A 92 16.18 -6.36 -14.25
CA GLY A 92 15.48 -5.61 -15.29
C GLY A 92 14.37 -6.39 -16.00
N ARG A 93 13.85 -7.46 -15.36
CA ARG A 93 12.89 -8.37 -16.00
C ARG A 93 11.48 -7.81 -15.99
N ASN A 94 10.95 -7.45 -14.82
CA ASN A 94 9.56 -7.03 -14.66
C ASN A 94 9.45 -5.54 -14.34
N ALA A 95 8.28 -4.97 -14.64
CA ALA A 95 7.89 -3.69 -14.04
C ALA A 95 7.27 -3.98 -12.67
N LEU A 96 7.58 -3.15 -11.68
CA LEU A 96 7.29 -3.39 -10.28
C LEU A 96 6.71 -2.12 -9.62
N HIS A 97 5.60 -2.27 -8.90
CA HIS A 97 5.01 -1.27 -8.00
C HIS A 97 4.49 0.04 -8.63
N GLY A 98 4.13 0.00 -9.92
CA GLY A 98 3.46 1.12 -10.58
C GLY A 98 4.36 2.33 -10.83
N LEU A 99 3.75 3.52 -10.87
CA LEU A 99 4.36 4.75 -11.38
C LEU A 99 4.32 5.93 -10.40
N VAL A 100 3.57 5.82 -9.29
CA VAL A 100 3.35 6.96 -8.38
C VAL A 100 4.28 6.99 -7.17
N TYR A 101 4.95 5.88 -6.86
CA TYR A 101 5.77 5.72 -5.65
C TYR A 101 6.90 6.76 -5.53
N ASN A 102 7.45 7.24 -6.65
CA ASN A 102 8.53 8.23 -6.67
C ASN A 102 8.09 9.61 -7.14
N LYS A 103 6.78 9.90 -7.07
CA LYS A 103 6.23 11.19 -7.49
C LYS A 103 6.09 12.13 -6.31
N GLU A 104 6.26 13.42 -6.58
CA GLU A 104 5.97 14.43 -5.58
C GLU A 104 4.47 14.73 -5.54
N PHE A 105 3.86 14.42 -4.41
CA PHE A 105 2.48 14.75 -4.12
C PHE A 105 2.39 16.15 -3.52
N GLN A 106 1.40 16.91 -3.98
CA GLN A 106 1.15 18.27 -3.51
C GLN A 106 0.12 18.24 -2.39
N PHE A 107 0.38 18.95 -1.29
CA PHE A 107 -0.61 19.21 -0.25
C PHE A 107 -1.81 19.96 -0.83
N LYS A 108 -3.04 19.56 -0.46
CA LYS A 108 -4.27 20.22 -0.90
C LYS A 108 -5.04 20.85 0.24
N GLU A 109 -5.31 20.08 1.28
CA GLU A 109 -6.15 20.53 2.40
C GLU A 109 -5.84 19.73 3.65
N GLU A 110 -6.22 20.30 4.79
CA GLU A 110 -6.19 19.65 6.09
C GLU A 110 -7.53 19.84 6.79
N GLU A 111 -7.91 18.87 7.61
CA GLU A 111 -9.08 18.92 8.48
C GLU A 111 -8.62 18.66 9.91
N ILE A 112 -8.96 19.54 10.85
CA ILE A 112 -8.58 19.39 12.26
C ILE A 112 -9.84 19.51 13.11
N SER A 113 -10.00 18.59 14.06
CA SER A 113 -11.10 18.60 15.02
C SER A 113 -10.61 18.11 16.39
N ALA A 114 -11.53 18.04 17.36
CA ALA A 114 -11.23 17.50 18.67
C ALA A 114 -10.83 16.00 18.66
N ASN A 115 -11.26 15.24 17.64
CA ASN A 115 -11.13 13.78 17.63
C ASN A 115 -10.25 13.23 16.49
N LYS A 116 -9.84 14.07 15.54
CA LYS A 116 -8.99 13.68 14.41
C LYS A 116 -8.23 14.87 13.81
N CYS A 117 -7.16 14.57 13.10
CA CYS A 117 -6.66 15.42 12.02
C CYS A 117 -6.50 14.60 10.74
N ALA A 118 -6.65 15.25 9.59
CA ALA A 118 -6.46 14.64 8.29
C ALA A 118 -5.71 15.59 7.35
N VAL A 119 -4.98 15.03 6.40
CA VAL A 119 -4.37 15.77 5.28
C VAL A 119 -4.70 15.06 3.98
N THR A 120 -5.07 15.84 2.96
CA THR A 120 -5.26 15.34 1.60
C THR A 120 -4.10 15.80 0.73
N LEU A 121 -3.44 14.84 0.11
CA LEU A 121 -2.40 15.01 -0.90
C LEU A 121 -2.95 14.74 -2.29
N CYS A 122 -2.33 15.30 -3.31
CA CYS A 122 -2.71 15.05 -4.70
C CYS A 122 -1.49 15.00 -5.63
N TYR A 123 -1.46 13.97 -6.48
CA TYR A 123 -0.62 13.92 -7.66
C TYR A 123 -1.49 13.94 -8.91
N GLN A 124 -1.06 14.67 -9.93
CA GLN A 124 -1.74 14.81 -11.20
C GLN A 124 -0.76 14.43 -12.31
N GLU A 125 -1.13 13.43 -13.11
CA GLU A 125 -0.41 13.04 -14.32
C GLU A 125 -1.12 13.62 -15.53
N ASP A 126 -0.55 14.68 -16.09
CA ASP A 126 -1.04 15.31 -17.32
C ASP A 126 -0.31 14.83 -18.56
N LYS A 127 0.75 14.03 -18.42
CA LYS A 127 1.57 13.54 -19.53
C LYS A 127 1.22 12.08 -19.83
N LYS A 128 1.28 11.73 -21.12
CA LYS A 128 1.17 10.34 -21.56
C LYS A 128 2.47 9.60 -21.28
N THR A 129 2.60 9.08 -20.06
CA THR A 129 3.79 8.36 -19.60
C THR A 129 3.96 7.03 -20.32
N LYS A 130 5.21 6.67 -20.62
CA LYS A 130 5.54 5.40 -21.28
C LYS A 130 4.98 4.21 -20.50
N GLY A 131 4.33 3.30 -21.20
CA GLY A 131 3.69 2.13 -20.62
C GLY A 131 2.30 2.38 -20.06
N PHE A 132 1.95 3.61 -19.70
CA PHE A 132 0.61 3.96 -19.23
C PHE A 132 0.21 5.36 -19.72
N PRO A 133 -0.15 5.51 -21.00
CA PRO A 133 -0.31 6.80 -21.65
C PRO A 133 -1.71 7.41 -21.42
N PHE A 134 -2.12 7.49 -20.15
CA PHE A 134 -3.40 8.03 -19.70
C PHE A 134 -3.20 9.14 -18.66
N THR A 135 -4.07 10.15 -18.68
CA THR A 135 -4.06 11.19 -17.64
C THR A 135 -4.97 10.83 -16.47
N TYR A 136 -4.54 11.17 -15.26
CA TYR A 136 -5.30 10.90 -14.05
C TYR A 136 -4.90 11.83 -12.91
N LYS A 137 -5.77 11.90 -11.89
CA LYS A 137 -5.42 12.44 -10.57
C LYS A 137 -5.54 11.36 -9.53
N ILE A 138 -4.59 11.30 -8.61
CA ILE A 138 -4.67 10.47 -7.42
C ILE A 138 -4.64 11.38 -6.19
N TYR A 139 -5.59 11.15 -5.30
CA TYR A 139 -5.68 11.81 -4.00
C TYR A 139 -5.39 10.77 -2.93
N ALA A 140 -4.55 11.13 -1.97
CA ALA A 140 -4.24 10.32 -0.80
C ALA A 140 -4.58 11.12 0.45
N THR A 141 -5.59 10.67 1.18
CA THR A 141 -6.03 11.30 2.42
C THR A 141 -5.63 10.42 3.60
N TYR A 142 -4.71 10.93 4.42
CA TYR A 142 -4.34 10.30 5.69
C TYR A 142 -5.16 10.91 6.81
N THR A 143 -5.79 10.09 7.65
CA THR A 143 -6.55 10.55 8.82
C THR A 143 -6.05 9.87 10.08
N LEU A 144 -5.54 10.66 11.02
CA LEU A 144 -5.16 10.19 12.35
C LEU A 144 -6.29 10.46 13.34
N THR A 145 -6.67 9.43 14.09
CA THR A 145 -7.70 9.47 15.13
C THR A 145 -7.15 8.94 16.46
N LYS A 146 -8.01 8.87 17.48
CA LYS A 146 -7.69 8.20 18.75
C LYS A 146 -7.62 6.67 18.64
N GLU A 147 -8.09 6.07 17.55
CA GLU A 147 -8.11 4.61 17.35
C GLU A 147 -7.00 4.12 16.41
N GLY A 148 -6.40 5.00 15.63
CA GLY A 148 -5.39 4.63 14.65
C GLY A 148 -5.33 5.57 13.44
N LEU A 149 -4.86 5.03 12.32
CA LEU A 149 -4.60 5.77 11.09
C LEU A 149 -5.42 5.14 9.94
N SER A 150 -6.00 5.96 9.08
CA SER A 150 -6.57 5.49 7.81
C SER A 150 -5.93 6.18 6.61
N LEU A 151 -5.90 5.47 5.48
CA LEU A 151 -5.49 5.94 4.18
C LEU A 151 -6.66 5.76 3.21
N SER A 152 -7.21 6.86 2.74
CA SER A 152 -8.19 6.87 1.65
C SER A 152 -7.51 7.26 0.34
N ILE A 153 -7.66 6.43 -0.69
CA ILE A 153 -7.19 6.70 -2.04
C ILE A 153 -8.39 6.98 -2.93
N ARG A 154 -8.32 8.09 -3.67
CA ARG A 154 -9.26 8.38 -4.76
C ARG A 154 -8.49 8.60 -6.06
N VAL A 155 -8.78 7.79 -7.07
CA VAL A 155 -8.26 7.97 -8.43
C VAL A 155 -9.36 8.55 -9.30
N LYS A 156 -9.08 9.65 -10.01
CA LYS A 156 -9.96 10.23 -11.03
C LYS A 156 -9.33 10.01 -12.40
N ASN A 157 -10.07 9.38 -13.31
CA ASN A 157 -9.70 9.36 -14.72
C ASN A 157 -10.00 10.75 -15.32
N THR A 158 -8.95 11.45 -15.77
CA THR A 158 -9.06 12.74 -16.44
C THR A 158 -8.83 12.65 -17.94
N ASP A 159 -8.58 11.44 -18.44
CA ASP A 159 -8.42 11.15 -19.85
C ASP A 159 -9.80 10.97 -20.51
N THR A 160 -9.80 11.03 -21.84
CA THR A 160 -10.96 10.72 -22.68
C THR A 160 -11.13 9.22 -22.91
N TYR A 161 -10.13 8.41 -22.55
CA TYR A 161 -10.16 6.95 -22.66
C TYR A 161 -10.23 6.27 -21.29
N SER A 162 -10.86 5.10 -21.24
CA SER A 162 -10.76 4.22 -20.07
C SER A 162 -9.37 3.62 -19.96
N PHE A 163 -8.97 3.21 -18.76
CA PHE A 163 -7.70 2.53 -18.52
C PHE A 163 -7.81 1.41 -17.49
N PRO A 164 -6.99 0.36 -17.59
CA PRO A 164 -6.95 -0.72 -16.61
C PRO A 164 -6.16 -0.27 -15.38
N PHE A 165 -6.55 -0.73 -14.20
CA PHE A 165 -5.78 -0.46 -12.98
C PHE A 165 -6.01 -1.53 -11.90
N THR A 166 -5.02 -1.64 -11.02
CA THR A 166 -5.17 -2.14 -9.65
C THR A 166 -4.54 -1.14 -8.69
N LEU A 167 -4.90 -1.23 -7.42
CA LEU A 167 -4.37 -0.41 -6.34
C LEU A 167 -3.80 -1.30 -5.24
N GLY A 168 -2.80 -0.78 -4.54
CA GLY A 168 -2.26 -1.43 -3.35
C GLY A 168 -1.58 -0.43 -2.43
N TRP A 169 -1.37 -0.85 -1.19
CA TRP A 169 -0.56 -0.13 -0.21
C TRP A 169 0.46 -1.08 0.39
N HIS A 170 1.72 -0.64 0.48
CA HIS A 170 2.84 -1.49 0.85
C HIS A 170 3.45 -1.18 2.24
N PRO A 171 2.66 -1.06 3.33
CA PRO A 171 3.21 -0.70 4.63
C PRO A 171 4.07 -1.82 5.21
N TYR A 172 5.22 -1.45 5.81
CA TYR A 172 6.01 -2.36 6.63
C TYR A 172 5.77 -2.05 8.10
N PHE A 173 5.25 -3.04 8.83
CA PHE A 173 5.01 -2.95 10.26
C PHE A 173 6.27 -3.40 11.03
N PHE A 174 6.67 -2.59 12.00
CA PHE A 174 7.82 -2.86 12.85
C PHE A 174 7.48 -3.93 13.89
N CYS A 175 8.28 -4.98 13.93
CA CYS A 175 8.05 -6.14 14.78
C CYS A 175 9.40 -6.76 15.19
N GLU A 176 9.85 -6.49 16.41
CA GLU A 176 11.12 -7.01 16.95
C GLU A 176 11.10 -8.55 17.12
N ASP A 177 9.92 -9.10 17.39
CA ASP A 177 9.71 -10.51 17.70
C ASP A 177 8.73 -11.13 16.70
N LEU A 178 9.16 -11.19 15.43
CA LEU A 178 8.37 -11.77 14.34
C LEU A 178 8.04 -13.24 14.61
N GLN A 179 8.97 -14.00 15.20
CA GLN A 179 8.78 -15.43 15.49
C GLN A 179 7.58 -15.70 16.40
N ASN A 180 7.31 -14.83 17.38
CA ASN A 180 6.19 -14.96 18.31
C ASN A 180 4.97 -14.11 17.89
N SER A 181 4.99 -13.55 16.69
CA SER A 181 3.89 -12.75 16.14
C SER A 181 3.02 -13.59 15.19
N SER A 182 1.78 -13.16 15.00
CA SER A 182 0.81 -13.91 14.20
C SER A 182 -0.17 -12.98 13.49
N LEU A 183 -0.67 -13.42 12.35
CA LEU A 183 -1.82 -12.81 11.69
C LEU A 183 -3.06 -13.67 11.85
N SER A 184 -4.24 -13.06 11.79
CA SER A 184 -5.50 -13.77 11.58
C SER A 184 -6.24 -13.13 10.41
N PHE A 185 -6.56 -13.94 9.41
CA PHE A 185 -7.33 -13.54 8.23
C PHE A 185 -8.08 -14.75 7.69
N THR A 186 -9.14 -14.52 6.93
CA THR A 186 -9.95 -15.61 6.35
C THR A 186 -9.66 -15.73 4.86
N SER A 187 -9.24 -16.92 4.44
CA SER A 187 -8.98 -17.23 3.04
C SER A 187 -9.00 -18.75 2.83
N ASP A 188 -9.59 -19.19 1.72
CA ASP A 188 -9.50 -20.55 1.20
C ASP A 188 -8.61 -20.64 -0.06
N LYS A 189 -7.95 -19.54 -0.45
CA LYS A 189 -7.22 -19.38 -1.72
C LYS A 189 -5.91 -18.64 -1.56
N LYS A 190 -4.85 -19.22 -2.10
CA LYS A 190 -3.52 -18.61 -2.22
C LYS A 190 -3.14 -18.47 -3.69
N ILE A 191 -2.27 -17.52 -4.02
CA ILE A 191 -1.74 -17.34 -5.36
C ILE A 191 -0.52 -18.25 -5.57
N ALA A 192 -0.56 -19.03 -6.66
CA ALA A 192 0.57 -19.80 -7.11
C ALA A 192 1.46 -18.94 -8.02
N PHE A 193 2.71 -18.74 -7.61
CA PHE A 193 3.71 -17.96 -8.34
C PHE A 193 4.70 -18.85 -9.11
N ASP A 194 5.26 -18.31 -10.20
CA ASP A 194 6.52 -18.83 -10.73
C ASP A 194 7.74 -18.29 -9.97
N LYS A 195 8.94 -18.71 -10.37
CA LYS A 195 10.21 -18.25 -9.77
C LYS A 195 10.47 -16.74 -9.87
N ASN A 196 9.69 -16.01 -10.66
CA ASN A 196 9.77 -14.55 -10.84
C ASN A 196 8.62 -13.83 -10.14
N LEU A 197 7.87 -14.53 -9.28
CA LEU A 197 6.73 -14.00 -8.55
C LEU A 197 5.60 -13.51 -9.47
N ILE A 198 5.52 -14.08 -10.67
CA ILE A 198 4.41 -13.88 -11.60
C ILE A 198 3.32 -14.88 -11.28
N THR A 199 2.09 -14.39 -11.06
CA THR A 199 0.91 -15.24 -10.86
C THR A 199 0.72 -16.19 -12.04
N LYS A 200 0.74 -17.50 -11.76
CA LYS A 200 0.41 -18.57 -12.73
C LYS A 200 -0.94 -19.23 -12.47
N GLY A 201 -1.49 -19.05 -11.28
CA GLY A 201 -2.82 -19.55 -10.95
C GLY A 201 -3.23 -19.26 -9.51
N ILE A 202 -4.37 -19.82 -9.14
CA ILE A 202 -4.92 -19.80 -7.78
C ILE A 202 -4.90 -21.24 -7.27
N GLU A 203 -4.37 -21.45 -6.08
CA GLU A 203 -4.35 -22.74 -5.39
C GLU A 203 -5.27 -22.71 -4.16
N GLY A 204 -5.83 -23.88 -3.80
CA GLY A 204 -6.59 -24.01 -2.58
C GLY A 204 -5.68 -23.88 -1.37
N TYR A 205 -6.12 -23.12 -0.38
CA TYR A 205 -5.42 -22.89 0.88
C TYR A 205 -6.26 -23.43 2.04
N LYS A 206 -5.64 -24.25 2.88
CA LYS A 206 -6.22 -24.74 4.14
C LYS A 206 -5.30 -24.34 5.27
N GLY A 207 -5.40 -23.08 5.68
CA GLY A 207 -4.71 -22.55 6.85
C GLY A 207 -5.55 -22.68 8.11
N ASP A 208 -4.86 -22.66 9.24
CA ASP A 208 -5.50 -22.41 10.53
C ASP A 208 -6.07 -20.98 10.57
N SER A 209 -7.00 -20.72 11.50
CA SER A 209 -7.56 -19.38 11.73
C SER A 209 -6.50 -18.36 12.18
N VAL A 210 -5.36 -18.84 12.68
CA VAL A 210 -4.20 -18.04 13.09
C VAL A 210 -3.00 -18.46 12.23
N PHE A 211 -2.51 -17.52 11.42
CA PHE A 211 -1.28 -17.65 10.65
C PHE A 211 -0.08 -17.28 11.54
N LYS A 212 0.65 -18.29 12.02
CA LYS A 212 1.90 -18.08 12.76
C LYS A 212 3.03 -17.69 11.81
N ILE A 213 3.73 -16.60 12.09
CA ILE A 213 4.86 -16.15 11.25
C ILE A 213 6.07 -17.07 11.48
N GLU A 214 6.46 -17.28 12.75
CA GLU A 214 7.61 -18.15 13.12
C GLU A 214 8.86 -17.78 12.29
N ASP A 215 9.54 -18.76 11.69
CA ASP A 215 10.75 -18.55 10.89
C ASP A 215 10.47 -18.44 9.37
N LYS A 216 9.21 -18.20 8.98
CA LYS A 216 8.81 -18.18 7.56
C LYS A 216 9.39 -16.96 6.87
N GLN A 217 10.07 -17.20 5.74
CA GLN A 217 10.34 -16.17 4.76
C GLN A 217 9.12 -16.03 3.84
N LEU A 218 8.33 -15.00 4.06
CA LEU A 218 7.10 -14.74 3.30
C LEU A 218 7.39 -13.92 2.05
N ASP A 219 6.75 -14.32 0.96
CA ASP A 219 6.49 -13.53 -0.25
C ASP A 219 5.24 -14.12 -0.91
N ASP A 220 4.15 -14.09 -0.17
CA ASP A 220 2.94 -14.89 -0.42
C ASP A 220 1.73 -13.98 -0.59
N CYS A 221 0.84 -14.34 -1.52
CA CYS A 221 -0.41 -13.62 -1.75
C CYS A 221 -1.63 -14.50 -1.54
N PHE A 222 -2.63 -13.98 -0.83
CA PHE A 222 -3.89 -14.64 -0.51
C PHE A 222 -5.07 -13.84 -1.05
N ILE A 223 -6.13 -14.55 -1.44
CA ILE A 223 -7.43 -13.94 -1.78
C ILE A 223 -8.28 -13.99 -0.52
N LEU A 224 -8.68 -12.84 0.01
CA LEU A 224 -9.39 -12.80 1.28
C LEU A 224 -10.90 -13.01 1.10
N ASP A 225 -11.50 -13.78 2.01
CA ASP A 225 -12.95 -14.00 2.06
C ASP A 225 -13.69 -12.82 2.72
N ASN A 226 -12.96 -12.03 3.53
CA ASN A 226 -13.43 -10.77 4.10
C ASN A 226 -12.26 -9.77 4.19
N ASN A 227 -12.56 -8.50 4.43
CA ASN A 227 -11.53 -7.46 4.38
C ASN A 227 -10.76 -7.24 5.67
N LYS A 228 -10.81 -8.17 6.63
CA LYS A 228 -10.21 -8.00 7.94
C LYS A 228 -8.93 -8.82 8.07
N ILE A 229 -7.87 -8.16 8.50
CA ILE A 229 -6.58 -8.76 8.82
C ILE A 229 -6.20 -8.28 10.22
N ASP A 230 -6.14 -9.19 11.19
CA ASP A 230 -5.56 -8.90 12.49
C ASP A 230 -4.06 -9.22 12.46
N PHE A 231 -3.24 -8.35 13.05
CA PHE A 231 -1.83 -8.61 13.30
C PHE A 231 -1.53 -8.41 14.78
N LYS A 232 -1.02 -9.47 15.41
CA LYS A 232 -0.70 -9.50 16.84
C LYS A 232 0.81 -9.65 17.00
N THR A 233 1.38 -8.71 17.75
CA THR A 233 2.78 -8.75 18.20
C THR A 233 2.85 -8.77 19.72
N VAL A 234 4.06 -8.88 20.26
CA VAL A 234 4.30 -8.76 21.70
C VAL A 234 4.05 -7.34 22.25
N LYS A 235 4.16 -6.29 21.41
CA LYS A 235 4.02 -4.87 21.84
C LYS A 235 2.67 -4.26 21.52
N TYR A 236 2.02 -4.68 20.45
CA TYR A 236 0.75 -4.12 19.98
C TYR A 236 -0.06 -5.15 19.20
N GLN A 237 -1.37 -4.91 19.13
CA GLN A 237 -2.26 -5.57 18.20
C GLN A 237 -2.89 -4.52 17.29
N LEU A 238 -2.99 -4.83 16.00
CA LEU A 238 -3.70 -3.99 15.05
C LEU A 238 -4.67 -4.79 14.20
N GLU A 239 -5.65 -4.08 13.66
CA GLU A 239 -6.62 -4.56 12.70
C GLU A 239 -6.51 -3.70 11.44
N ILE A 240 -6.32 -4.33 10.29
CA ILE A 240 -6.41 -3.70 8.98
C ILE A 240 -7.77 -4.06 8.37
N THR A 241 -8.55 -3.04 7.99
CA THR A 241 -9.81 -3.22 7.25
C THR A 241 -9.84 -2.41 5.97
N SER A 242 -10.67 -2.84 5.01
CA SER A 242 -10.98 -2.05 3.82
C SER A 242 -12.48 -2.00 3.53
N ASN A 243 -12.92 -0.98 2.80
CA ASN A 243 -14.30 -0.85 2.33
C ASN A 243 -14.56 -1.58 0.99
N LEU A 244 -13.65 -2.48 0.58
CA LEU A 244 -13.76 -3.22 -0.67
C LEU A 244 -14.72 -4.40 -0.53
N LYS A 245 -15.05 -5.06 -1.64
CA LYS A 245 -15.76 -6.36 -1.60
C LYS A 245 -14.80 -7.53 -1.71
N GLU A 246 -13.82 -7.37 -2.58
CA GLU A 246 -12.75 -8.33 -2.82
C GLU A 246 -11.43 -7.65 -2.53
N ASN A 247 -10.56 -8.34 -1.80
CA ASN A 247 -9.29 -7.80 -1.35
C ASN A 247 -8.25 -8.93 -1.36
N PHE A 248 -7.02 -8.56 -1.70
CA PHE A 248 -5.89 -9.46 -1.74
C PHE A 248 -4.93 -9.04 -0.64
N LEU A 249 -4.30 -10.02 0.02
CA LEU A 249 -3.27 -9.80 1.01
C LEU A 249 -1.96 -10.32 0.46
N GLN A 250 -1.00 -9.44 0.19
CA GLN A 250 0.40 -9.83 0.02
C GLN A 250 1.12 -9.68 1.36
N MET A 251 1.89 -10.69 1.73
CA MET A 251 2.77 -10.66 2.89
C MET A 251 4.21 -10.81 2.44
N TYR A 252 5.10 -10.00 3.00
CA TYR A 252 6.52 -10.10 2.71
C TYR A 252 7.37 -9.84 3.95
N THR A 253 8.38 -10.67 4.18
CA THR A 253 9.34 -10.50 5.29
C THR A 253 10.74 -10.27 4.72
N PRO A 254 11.29 -9.05 4.82
CA PRO A 254 12.67 -8.80 4.40
C PRO A 254 13.66 -9.52 5.32
N LYS A 255 14.67 -10.16 4.71
CA LYS A 255 15.64 -10.99 5.42
C LYS A 255 16.42 -10.19 6.46
N GLY A 256 16.44 -10.68 7.70
CA GLY A 256 17.25 -10.14 8.78
C GLY A 256 16.80 -8.79 9.32
N LEU A 257 15.58 -8.34 8.98
CA LEU A 257 15.00 -7.11 9.48
C LEU A 257 13.76 -7.38 10.35
N PRO A 258 13.53 -6.58 11.40
CA PRO A 258 12.37 -6.69 12.28
C PRO A 258 11.12 -6.04 11.64
N LEU A 259 10.78 -6.45 10.42
CA LEU A 259 9.74 -5.86 9.60
C LEU A 259 8.89 -6.95 8.94
N ILE A 260 7.60 -6.68 8.78
CA ILE A 260 6.71 -7.45 7.90
C ILE A 260 5.86 -6.49 7.08
N ALA A 261 5.82 -6.69 5.77
CA ALA A 261 4.82 -6.04 4.93
C ALA A 261 3.51 -6.81 5.00
N ILE A 262 2.42 -6.09 5.26
CA ILE A 262 1.05 -6.60 5.24
C ILE A 262 0.30 -5.70 4.27
N GLU A 263 0.21 -6.15 3.02
CA GLU A 263 -0.13 -5.31 1.88
C GLU A 263 -1.56 -5.60 1.41
N PRO A 264 -2.54 -4.74 1.73
CA PRO A 264 -3.85 -4.85 1.14
C PRO A 264 -3.84 -4.32 -0.31
N MET A 265 -4.39 -5.10 -1.24
CA MET A 265 -4.37 -4.81 -2.67
C MET A 265 -5.71 -5.15 -3.33
N THR A 266 -6.02 -4.49 -4.45
CA THR A 266 -7.21 -4.79 -5.25
C THR A 266 -6.96 -5.81 -6.35
N GLY A 267 -5.72 -6.28 -6.52
CA GLY A 267 -5.37 -7.29 -7.51
C GLY A 267 -3.95 -7.83 -7.32
N VAL A 268 -3.67 -8.93 -8.00
CA VAL A 268 -2.44 -9.73 -7.82
C VAL A 268 -1.33 -9.32 -8.79
N SER A 269 -0.15 -9.93 -8.66
CA SER A 269 0.92 -9.75 -9.64
C SER A 269 0.46 -10.19 -11.04
N ASN A 270 0.88 -9.42 -12.03
CA ASN A 270 0.56 -9.57 -13.45
C ASN A 270 -0.93 -9.40 -13.78
N SER A 271 -1.69 -8.69 -12.92
CA SER A 271 -3.13 -8.46 -13.07
C SER A 271 -3.54 -7.89 -14.43
N PHE A 272 -2.69 -7.07 -15.06
CA PHE A 272 -2.98 -6.51 -16.38
C PHE A 272 -3.05 -7.58 -17.48
N ASN A 273 -2.43 -8.75 -17.27
CA ASN A 273 -2.43 -9.86 -18.20
C ASN A 273 -3.39 -10.99 -17.78
N ASN A 274 -3.37 -11.40 -16.50
CA ASN A 274 -4.24 -12.48 -16.00
C ASN A 274 -5.65 -12.03 -15.60
N LYS A 275 -5.89 -10.72 -15.51
CA LYS A 275 -7.18 -10.07 -15.19
C LYS A 275 -7.69 -10.30 -13.76
N ILE A 276 -6.94 -10.95 -12.88
CA ILE A 276 -7.33 -11.22 -11.49
C ILE A 276 -7.26 -9.91 -10.68
N GLY A 277 -8.43 -9.44 -10.24
CA GLY A 277 -8.58 -8.15 -9.55
C GLY A 277 -8.42 -6.91 -10.45
N LEU A 278 -8.25 -7.10 -11.78
CA LEU A 278 -8.08 -6.00 -12.70
C LEU A 278 -9.41 -5.24 -12.85
N GLN A 279 -9.33 -3.92 -12.67
CA GLN A 279 -10.46 -3.02 -12.85
C GLN A 279 -10.22 -2.11 -14.06
N VAL A 280 -11.28 -1.48 -14.54
CA VAL A 280 -11.23 -0.47 -15.59
C VAL A 280 -11.87 0.81 -15.06
N LEU A 281 -11.18 1.94 -15.20
CA LEU A 281 -11.71 3.23 -14.81
C LEU A 281 -12.18 4.00 -16.04
N GLU A 282 -13.49 4.26 -16.12
CA GLU A 282 -14.11 4.96 -17.26
C GLU A 282 -13.77 6.47 -17.29
N PRO A 283 -13.79 7.11 -18.47
CA PRO A 283 -13.52 8.54 -18.62
C PRO A 283 -14.36 9.40 -17.66
N ASN A 284 -13.73 10.41 -17.05
CA ASN A 284 -14.36 11.34 -16.11
C ASN A 284 -14.97 10.72 -14.83
N THR A 285 -14.73 9.43 -14.57
CA THR A 285 -15.19 8.77 -13.35
C THR A 285 -14.11 8.77 -12.26
N SER A 286 -14.49 8.37 -11.04
CA SER A 286 -13.56 8.20 -9.93
C SER A 286 -13.76 6.84 -9.26
N TYR A 287 -12.65 6.27 -8.81
CA TYR A 287 -12.63 5.12 -7.93
C TYR A 287 -12.09 5.56 -6.56
N SER A 288 -12.72 5.07 -5.49
CA SER A 288 -12.29 5.37 -4.12
C SER A 288 -12.23 4.10 -3.29
N LEU A 289 -11.21 4.00 -2.45
CA LEU A 289 -11.06 2.97 -1.44
C LEU A 289 -10.48 3.57 -0.16
N THR A 290 -10.73 2.93 0.96
CA THR A 290 -10.11 3.29 2.24
C THR A 290 -9.58 2.05 2.93
N TRP A 291 -8.33 2.11 3.37
CA TRP A 291 -7.75 1.18 4.33
C TRP A 291 -7.70 1.84 5.71
N ASN A 292 -8.13 1.13 6.74
CA ASN A 292 -8.02 1.57 8.12
C ASN A 292 -7.06 0.65 8.86
N VAL A 293 -6.12 1.24 9.61
CA VAL A 293 -5.27 0.57 10.58
C VAL A 293 -5.71 1.02 11.96
N LYS A 294 -6.49 0.17 12.63
CA LYS A 294 -6.92 0.37 13.99
C LYS A 294 -5.93 -0.30 14.93
N ILE A 295 -5.44 0.42 15.94
CA ILE A 295 -4.58 -0.16 16.97
C ILE A 295 -5.46 -0.51 18.17
N ASN A 296 -5.48 -1.78 18.54
CA ASN A 296 -6.22 -2.25 19.70
C ASN A 296 -5.32 -2.09 20.93
N ASN A 297 -5.82 -1.43 21.97
CA ASN A 297 -5.14 -1.42 23.26
C ASN A 297 -5.21 -2.83 23.85
N ASN A 298 -4.06 -3.39 24.22
CA ASN A 298 -3.99 -4.63 25.01
C ASN A 298 -4.61 -4.43 26.39
#